data_AF-A0A4P9XK92-F1
#
_entry.id   AF-A0A4P9XK92-F1
#
_cell.length_a   1.000
_cell.length_b   1.000
_cell.length_c   1.000
_cell.angle_alpha   90.00
_cell.angle_beta   90.00
_cell.angle_gamma   90.00
#
_symmetry.space_group_name_H-M   'P 1'
#
loop_
_entity.id
_entity.type
_entity.pdbx_description
1 polymer ?
#
loop_
_entity_poly.entity_id
_entity_poly.type
_entity_poly.pdbx_seq_one_letter_code
_entity_poly.pdbx_strand_id
1 'polypeptide(L)'
;MPKATDKTFIEKLHAIWKDKSSLYAPVRFSEGFVLKHYASKVEYSTTGWLDKNKDPLNDNITRLLAHSTERYVASLFTDCLEETIDWSPKNRAKKGAFRTVGQKYKEQLSFLMQQLYATEPHFVRCILPNEEKKPGRIDVPLVLDQLRCNGVLEGIRICRAGFPNRLAFAEFRQRYEILAPGLDSNHYRIGTSKVFFRAGVVRET
;
A
#
# COMPACT_ATOMS: atom_id res chain seq x y z
N MET A 1 24.56 -0.15 -15.44
CA MET A 1 26.02 -0.15 -15.12
C MET A 1 26.52 -1.58 -15.17
N PRO A 2 27.27 -1.96 -16.22
CA PRO A 2 27.61 -3.37 -16.48
C PRO A 2 28.53 -4.03 -15.44
N LYS A 3 29.18 -3.27 -14.54
CA LYS A 3 30.03 -3.79 -13.44
C LYS A 3 29.38 -3.69 -12.05
N ALA A 4 28.11 -3.30 -11.96
CA ALA A 4 27.45 -3.18 -10.67
C ALA A 4 27.15 -4.57 -10.08
N THR A 5 27.55 -4.78 -8.84
CA THR A 5 27.28 -5.99 -8.05
C THR A 5 26.41 -5.64 -6.84
N ASP A 6 25.79 -6.65 -6.21
CA ASP A 6 25.00 -6.45 -4.99
C ASP A 6 25.82 -5.78 -3.87
N LYS A 7 27.13 -6.06 -3.80
CA LYS A 7 28.06 -5.41 -2.86
C LYS A 7 28.15 -3.90 -3.11
N THR A 8 28.40 -3.50 -4.36
CA THR A 8 28.45 -2.07 -4.74
C THR A 8 27.11 -1.37 -4.53
N PHE A 9 25.99 -2.11 -4.60
CA PHE A 9 24.66 -1.59 -4.27
C PHE A 9 24.54 -1.31 -2.77
N ILE A 10 24.92 -2.26 -1.90
CA ILE A 10 24.91 -2.07 -0.45
C ILE A 10 25.81 -0.93 -0.03
N GLU A 11 27.04 -0.86 -0.55
CA GLU A 11 27.99 0.21 -0.21
C GLU A 11 27.41 1.59 -0.49
N LYS A 12 26.76 1.75 -1.66
CA LYS A 12 26.05 2.98 -2.00
C LYS A 12 24.85 3.23 -1.08
N LEU A 13 24.09 2.19 -0.75
CA LEU A 13 22.93 2.31 0.14
C LEU A 13 23.36 2.77 1.55
N HIS A 14 24.43 2.19 2.09
CA HIS A 14 25.06 2.61 3.34
C HIS A 14 25.56 4.05 3.23
N ALA A 15 26.29 4.43 2.19
CA ALA A 15 26.78 5.80 2.02
C ALA A 15 25.64 6.83 1.96
N ILE A 16 24.46 6.45 1.45
CA ILE A 16 23.31 7.34 1.36
C ILE A 16 22.57 7.43 2.70
N TRP A 17 22.35 6.32 3.40
CA TRP A 17 21.38 6.23 4.50
C TRP A 17 21.96 5.99 5.88
N LYS A 18 23.18 5.45 5.99
CA LYS A 18 23.89 5.31 7.26
C LYS A 18 23.98 6.70 7.90
N ASP A 19 23.37 6.85 9.06
CA ASP A 19 23.29 8.08 9.87
C ASP A 19 22.31 9.17 9.38
N LYS A 20 21.62 8.99 8.24
CA LYS A 20 20.60 9.97 7.78
C LYS A 20 19.20 9.68 8.26
N SER A 21 18.90 8.44 8.63
CA SER A 21 17.55 8.05 9.06
C SER A 21 17.63 7.03 10.18
N SER A 22 16.85 7.25 11.24
CA SER A 22 16.66 6.29 12.33
C SER A 22 15.91 5.03 11.88
N LEU A 23 15.33 5.02 10.68
CA LEU A 23 14.65 3.87 10.09
C LEU A 23 15.62 2.89 9.42
N TYR A 24 16.86 3.28 9.19
CA TYR A 24 17.84 2.47 8.47
C TYR A 24 19.02 2.12 9.38
N ALA A 25 19.45 0.86 9.37
CA ALA A 25 20.66 0.45 10.05
C ALA A 25 21.48 -0.53 9.18
N PRO A 26 22.82 -0.41 9.14
CA PRO A 26 23.67 -1.40 8.48
C PRO A 26 23.74 -2.69 9.32
N VAL A 27 23.86 -3.85 8.65
CA VAL A 27 24.18 -5.11 9.34
C VAL A 27 25.69 -5.19 9.58
N ARG A 28 26.10 -5.78 10.71
CA ARG A 28 27.52 -5.84 11.10
C ARG A 28 28.30 -6.98 10.43
N PHE A 29 27.66 -8.11 10.15
CA PHE A 29 28.33 -9.36 9.78
C PHE A 29 27.84 -9.99 8.46
N SER A 30 26.79 -9.45 7.84
CA SER A 30 26.18 -9.98 6.61
C SER A 30 26.08 -8.88 5.54
N GLU A 31 26.01 -9.29 4.27
CA GLU A 31 25.70 -8.40 3.15
C GLU A 31 24.21 -8.08 3.15
N GLY A 32 23.85 -7.05 3.92
CA GLY A 32 22.47 -6.67 4.12
C GLY A 32 22.28 -5.35 4.86
N PHE A 33 21.02 -5.00 5.06
CA PHE A 33 20.62 -3.83 5.85
C PHE A 33 19.34 -4.13 6.62
N VAL A 34 19.12 -3.39 7.70
CA VAL A 34 17.92 -3.45 8.50
C VAL A 34 17.06 -2.22 8.22
N LEU A 35 15.78 -2.44 7.95
CA LEU A 35 14.79 -1.39 7.86
C LEU A 35 13.78 -1.52 9.00
N LYS A 36 13.52 -0.41 9.71
CA LYS A 36 12.47 -0.34 10.72
C LYS A 36 11.14 -0.05 10.04
N HIS A 37 10.36 -1.09 9.80
CA HIS A 37 8.97 -0.97 9.36
C HIS A 37 8.06 -0.60 10.54
N TYR A 38 6.80 -0.27 10.23
CA TYR A 38 5.80 0.04 11.25
C TYR A 38 5.56 -1.14 12.21
N ALA A 39 5.66 -2.38 11.70
CA ALA A 39 5.44 -3.60 12.48
C ALA A 39 6.69 -4.05 13.23
N SER A 40 7.84 -4.05 12.58
CA SER A 40 9.09 -4.56 13.17
C SER A 40 10.32 -4.11 12.38
N LYS A 41 11.50 -4.36 12.94
CA LYS A 41 12.77 -4.26 12.20
C LYS A 41 12.95 -5.52 11.37
N VAL A 42 13.19 -5.35 10.07
CA VAL A 42 13.41 -6.45 9.13
C VAL A 42 14.80 -6.35 8.57
N GLU A 43 15.56 -7.44 8.66
CA GLU A 43 16.85 -7.58 8.01
C GLU A 43 16.65 -8.09 6.57
N TYR A 44 17.26 -7.39 5.62
CA TYR A 44 17.25 -7.72 4.21
C TYR A 44 18.65 -8.14 3.76
N SER A 45 18.77 -9.38 3.29
CA SER A 45 19.93 -9.80 2.49
C SER A 45 19.75 -9.32 1.04
N THR A 46 20.79 -8.70 0.48
CA THR A 46 20.73 -8.17 -0.89
C THR A 46 21.26 -9.14 -1.95
N THR A 47 21.58 -10.37 -1.58
CA THR A 47 22.14 -11.36 -2.51
C THR A 47 21.16 -11.64 -3.65
N GLY A 48 21.61 -11.44 -4.90
CA GLY A 48 20.84 -11.60 -6.12
C GLY A 48 19.82 -10.51 -6.39
N TRP A 49 19.84 -9.38 -5.66
CA TRP A 49 18.85 -8.32 -5.84
C TRP A 49 18.93 -7.65 -7.20
N LEU A 50 20.14 -7.38 -7.70
CA LEU A 50 20.30 -6.72 -8.99
C LEU A 50 19.69 -7.56 -10.12
N ASP A 51 19.88 -8.87 -10.09
CA ASP A 51 19.35 -9.75 -11.14
C ASP A 51 17.85 -9.98 -10.98
N LYS A 52 17.36 -10.18 -9.75
CA LYS A 52 15.92 -10.23 -9.45
C LYS A 52 15.20 -8.95 -9.90
N ASN A 53 15.83 -7.78 -9.73
CA ASN A 53 15.21 -6.51 -10.08
C ASN A 53 15.29 -6.19 -11.58
N LYS A 54 16.30 -6.70 -12.29
CA LYS A 54 16.38 -6.63 -13.76
C LYS A 54 15.36 -7.54 -14.42
N ASP A 55 15.09 -8.70 -13.82
CA ASP A 55 14.20 -9.74 -14.36
C ASP A 55 14.54 -10.10 -15.82
N PRO A 56 15.77 -10.55 -16.10
CA PRO A 56 16.21 -10.78 -17.46
C PRO A 56 15.52 -12.01 -18.05
N LEU A 57 14.53 -11.78 -18.92
CA LEU A 57 13.99 -12.82 -19.79
C LEU A 57 14.86 -12.92 -21.04
N ASN A 58 15.09 -14.15 -21.51
CA ASN A 58 15.83 -14.38 -22.74
C ASN A 58 14.90 -14.18 -23.93
N ASP A 59 15.12 -13.11 -24.71
CA ASP A 59 14.30 -12.75 -25.87
C ASP A 59 14.13 -13.91 -26.87
N ASN A 60 15.12 -14.78 -27.04
CA ASN A 60 15.03 -15.93 -27.94
C ASN A 60 14.01 -16.96 -27.42
N ILE A 61 13.97 -17.19 -26.11
CA ILE A 61 13.01 -18.11 -25.48
C ILE A 61 11.61 -17.51 -25.58
N THR A 62 11.48 -16.23 -25.29
CA THR A 62 10.19 -15.54 -25.35
C THR A 62 9.61 -15.54 -26.77
N ARG A 63 10.44 -15.28 -27.79
CA ARG A 63 10.05 -15.37 -29.21
C ARG A 63 9.71 -16.80 -29.63
N LEU A 64 10.46 -17.79 -29.18
CA LEU A 64 10.18 -19.20 -29.46
C LEU A 64 8.81 -19.61 -28.91
N LEU A 65 8.52 -19.27 -27.65
CA LEU A 65 7.25 -19.61 -27.01
C LEU A 65 6.07 -18.89 -27.67
N ALA A 66 6.26 -17.65 -28.12
CA ALA A 66 5.25 -16.92 -28.87
C ALA A 66 4.94 -17.54 -30.25
N HIS A 67 5.89 -18.25 -30.86
CA HIS A 67 5.70 -19.00 -32.11
C HIS A 67 5.45 -20.50 -31.89
N SER A 68 5.07 -20.90 -30.67
CA SER A 68 4.77 -22.30 -30.35
C SER A 68 3.68 -22.85 -31.28
N THR A 69 3.81 -24.12 -31.68
CA THR A 69 2.78 -24.84 -32.43
C THR A 69 1.54 -25.13 -31.59
N GLU A 70 1.69 -25.13 -30.26
CA GLU A 70 0.57 -25.24 -29.32
C GLU A 70 -0.09 -23.88 -29.13
N ARG A 71 -1.36 -23.76 -29.55
CA ARG A 71 -2.08 -22.48 -29.56
C ARG A 71 -2.21 -21.86 -28.18
N TYR A 72 -2.44 -22.69 -27.15
CA TYR A 72 -2.54 -22.18 -25.78
C TYR A 72 -1.23 -21.52 -25.34
N VAL A 73 -0.10 -22.18 -25.58
CA VAL A 73 1.23 -21.64 -25.23
C VAL A 73 1.52 -20.37 -26.02
N ALA A 74 1.29 -20.34 -27.33
CA ALA A 74 1.48 -19.13 -28.13
C ALA A 74 0.65 -17.94 -27.61
N SER A 75 -0.59 -18.21 -27.18
CA SER A 75 -1.49 -17.18 -26.65
C SER A 75 -1.02 -16.51 -25.35
N LEU A 76 -0.18 -17.18 -24.56
CA LEU A 76 0.38 -16.61 -23.32
C LEU A 76 1.51 -15.60 -23.57
N PHE A 77 2.09 -15.60 -24.76
CA PHE A 77 3.28 -14.79 -25.11
C PHE A 77 3.02 -13.79 -26.26
N THR A 78 1.76 -13.50 -26.57
CA THR A 78 1.39 -12.54 -27.63
C THR A 78 1.99 -11.15 -27.41
N ASP A 79 2.01 -10.69 -26.17
CA ASP A 79 2.56 -9.37 -25.78
C ASP A 79 4.08 -9.26 -26.02
N CYS A 80 4.75 -10.40 -26.23
CA CYS A 80 6.17 -10.48 -26.49
C CYS A 80 6.53 -10.43 -27.99
N LEU A 81 5.51 -10.49 -28.86
CA LEU A 81 5.67 -10.30 -30.31
C LEU A 81 5.59 -8.82 -30.71
N GLU A 82 5.02 -7.97 -29.84
CA GLU A 82 4.79 -6.56 -30.15
C GLU A 82 6.05 -5.69 -29.96
N GLU A 83 6.95 -5.76 -30.94
CA GLU A 83 7.83 -4.63 -31.23
C GLU A 83 7.00 -3.51 -31.91
N THR A 84 6.39 -2.63 -31.11
CA THR A 84 5.98 -1.26 -31.50
C THR A 84 5.13 -1.07 -32.77
N ILE A 85 3.81 -1.15 -32.66
CA ILE A 85 2.91 -0.36 -33.53
C ILE A 85 1.77 0.17 -32.66
N ASP A 86 1.99 1.32 -32.02
CA ASP A 86 0.83 2.10 -31.55
C ASP A 86 1.09 3.58 -31.76
N TRP A 87 0.27 4.14 -32.64
CA TRP A 87 0.36 5.45 -33.29
C TRP A 87 -0.31 6.52 -32.42
N SER A 88 0.20 6.69 -31.19
CA SER A 88 -0.29 7.72 -30.27
C SER A 88 0.87 8.62 -29.79
N PRO A 89 0.92 9.90 -30.21
CA PRO A 89 2.04 10.78 -29.92
C PRO A 89 1.80 11.54 -28.61
N LYS A 90 1.98 10.90 -27.45
CA LYS A 90 2.21 11.61 -26.18
C LYS A 90 3.22 10.85 -25.29
N ASN A 91 4.41 11.42 -25.16
CA ASN A 91 5.40 11.18 -24.09
C ASN A 91 5.93 9.76 -23.88
N ARG A 92 6.43 9.11 -24.94
CA ARG A 92 7.37 7.97 -24.77
C ARG A 92 8.80 8.50 -24.69
N ALA A 93 9.24 8.87 -23.48
CA ALA A 93 10.67 8.88 -23.20
C ALA A 93 11.20 7.49 -23.58
N LYS A 94 12.18 7.45 -24.50
CA LYS A 94 12.90 6.28 -25.03
C LYS A 94 12.60 5.00 -24.24
N LYS A 95 11.73 4.13 -24.80
CA LYS A 95 11.31 2.82 -24.27
C LYS A 95 12.45 1.78 -24.37
N GLY A 96 13.64 2.18 -23.90
CA GLY A 96 14.88 1.41 -23.82
C GLY A 96 15.59 1.61 -22.48
N ALA A 97 14.94 2.25 -21.51
CA ALA A 97 15.35 2.16 -20.11
C ALA A 97 14.73 0.89 -19.52
N PHE A 98 15.57 -0.09 -19.18
CA PHE A 98 15.23 -1.29 -18.42
C PHE A 98 14.24 -0.96 -17.30
N ARG A 99 12.94 -1.25 -17.51
CA ARG A 99 11.92 -1.06 -16.49
C ARG A 99 12.07 -2.19 -15.47
N THR A 100 12.66 -1.85 -14.34
CA THR A 100 12.91 -2.82 -13.27
C THR A 100 11.62 -3.30 -12.60
N VAL A 101 11.68 -4.48 -11.96
CA VAL A 101 10.57 -5.03 -11.17
C VAL A 101 10.11 -4.03 -10.10
N GLY A 102 11.06 -3.40 -9.39
CA GLY A 102 10.75 -2.40 -8.38
C GLY A 102 9.99 -1.18 -8.93
N GLN A 103 10.35 -0.71 -10.13
CA GLN A 103 9.62 0.38 -10.77
C GLN A 103 8.21 -0.05 -11.19
N LYS A 104 8.05 -1.24 -11.78
CA LYS A 104 6.74 -1.78 -12.16
C LYS A 104 5.81 -1.89 -10.93
N TYR A 105 6.31 -2.49 -9.85
CA TYR A 105 5.56 -2.62 -8.60
C TYR A 105 5.16 -1.26 -8.02
N LYS A 106 6.08 -0.29 -7.98
CA LYS A 106 5.80 1.08 -7.49
C LYS A 106 4.67 1.75 -8.28
N GLU A 107 4.70 1.65 -9.61
CA GLU A 107 3.68 2.25 -10.47
C GLU A 107 2.30 1.59 -10.26
N GLN A 108 2.25 0.26 -10.18
CA GLN A 108 1.02 -0.48 -9.88
C GLN A 108 0.46 -0.15 -8.49
N LEU A 109 1.32 -0.05 -7.48
CA LEU A 109 0.92 0.32 -6.13
C LEU A 109 0.37 1.76 -6.09
N SER A 110 1.03 2.71 -6.75
CA SER A 110 0.53 4.09 -6.85
C SER A 110 -0.85 4.15 -7.52
N PHE A 111 -1.04 3.38 -8.59
CA PHE A 111 -2.34 3.29 -9.26
C PHE A 111 -3.42 2.71 -8.35
N LEU A 112 -3.12 1.61 -7.64
CA LEU A 112 -4.03 1.02 -6.65
C LEU A 112 -4.40 2.03 -5.56
N MET A 113 -3.42 2.74 -4.99
CA MET A 113 -3.67 3.74 -3.97
C MET A 113 -4.57 4.87 -4.48
N GLN A 114 -4.39 5.31 -5.73
CA GLN A 114 -5.26 6.31 -6.35
C GLN A 114 -6.72 5.83 -6.43
N GLN A 115 -6.94 4.58 -6.80
CA GLN A 115 -8.30 4.00 -6.83
C GLN A 115 -8.90 3.93 -5.43
N LEU A 116 -8.13 3.47 -4.43
CA LEU A 116 -8.60 3.40 -3.05
C LEU A 116 -8.96 4.77 -2.48
N TYR A 117 -8.19 5.82 -2.80
CA TYR A 117 -8.50 7.20 -2.38
C TYR A 117 -9.77 7.78 -3.01
N ALA A 118 -10.26 7.21 -4.11
CA ALA A 118 -11.51 7.60 -4.75
C ALA A 118 -12.74 6.87 -4.17
N THR A 119 -12.54 6.01 -3.17
CA THR A 119 -13.60 5.21 -2.53
C THR A 119 -13.75 5.54 -1.05
N GLU A 120 -14.82 5.04 -0.44
CA GLU A 120 -15.00 5.06 1.02
C GLU A 120 -14.41 3.78 1.65
N PRO A 121 -13.32 3.88 2.43
CA PRO A 121 -12.63 2.70 2.93
C PRO A 121 -13.22 2.19 4.24
N HIS A 122 -13.48 0.88 4.30
CA HIS A 122 -13.72 0.16 5.54
C HIS A 122 -12.50 -0.72 5.87
N PHE A 123 -12.06 -0.72 7.13
CA PHE A 123 -10.85 -1.42 7.55
C PHE A 123 -11.19 -2.67 8.37
N VAL A 124 -10.76 -3.84 7.88
CA VAL A 124 -10.76 -5.09 8.64
C VAL A 124 -9.34 -5.39 9.09
N ARG A 125 -9.13 -5.59 10.40
CA ARG A 125 -7.82 -5.89 10.99
C ARG A 125 -7.78 -7.34 11.46
N CYS A 126 -7.04 -8.18 10.76
CA CYS A 126 -6.82 -9.57 11.16
C CYS A 126 -5.69 -9.65 12.20
N ILE A 127 -5.88 -10.47 13.23
CA ILE A 127 -4.92 -10.67 14.32
C ILE A 127 -4.51 -12.13 14.37
N LEU A 128 -3.20 -12.40 14.38
CA LEU A 128 -2.65 -13.74 14.57
C LEU A 128 -2.65 -14.08 16.07
N PRO A 129 -3.39 -15.11 16.52
CA PRO A 129 -3.49 -15.42 17.94
C PRO A 129 -2.26 -16.16 18.48
N ASN A 130 -1.54 -16.92 17.65
CA ASN A 130 -0.30 -17.62 18.00
C ASN A 130 0.47 -18.07 16.74
N GLU A 131 1.78 -18.26 16.85
CA GLU A 131 2.63 -18.71 15.73
C GLU A 131 2.54 -20.22 15.46
N GLU A 132 2.12 -21.00 16.46
CA GLU A 132 1.99 -22.46 16.38
C GLU A 132 0.77 -22.93 15.56
N LYS A 133 -0.07 -22.00 15.10
CA LYS A 133 -1.31 -22.28 14.36
C LYS A 133 -2.29 -23.17 15.12
N LYS A 134 -2.31 -23.09 16.46
CA LYS A 134 -3.21 -23.88 17.31
C LYS A 134 -4.52 -23.14 17.58
N PRO A 135 -5.69 -23.80 17.43
CA PRO A 135 -6.96 -23.20 17.83
C PRO A 135 -7.03 -23.03 19.36
N GLY A 136 -7.78 -22.03 19.82
CA GLY A 136 -8.03 -21.78 21.25
C GLY A 136 -6.84 -21.26 22.06
N ARG A 137 -5.66 -21.10 21.45
CA ARG A 137 -4.46 -20.57 22.10
C ARG A 137 -4.23 -19.12 21.74
N ILE A 138 -3.97 -18.29 22.76
CA ILE A 138 -3.65 -16.87 22.59
C ILE A 138 -2.29 -16.58 23.22
N ASP A 139 -1.37 -16.09 22.39
CA ASP A 139 -0.11 -15.48 22.83
C ASP A 139 -0.35 -13.98 23.06
N VAL A 140 -0.44 -13.60 24.34
CA VAL A 140 -0.79 -12.24 24.74
C VAL A 140 0.25 -11.21 24.28
N PRO A 141 1.57 -11.40 24.49
CA PRO A 141 2.59 -10.51 23.93
C PRO A 141 2.46 -10.30 22.42
N LEU A 142 2.33 -11.38 21.65
CA LEU A 142 2.20 -11.32 20.18
C LEU A 142 0.97 -10.52 19.74
N VAL A 143 -0.19 -10.75 20.37
CA VAL A 143 -1.43 -10.02 20.05
C VAL A 143 -1.30 -8.55 20.44
N LEU A 144 -0.73 -8.25 21.60
CA LEU A 144 -0.59 -6.87 22.06
C LEU A 144 0.32 -6.05 21.15
N ASP A 145 1.42 -6.63 20.67
CA ASP A 145 2.32 -5.96 19.73
C ASP A 145 1.65 -5.71 18.38
N GLN A 146 0.84 -6.65 17.88
CA GLN A 146 0.03 -6.43 16.69
C GLN A 146 -0.98 -5.28 16.87
N LEU A 147 -1.63 -5.17 18.03
CA LEU A 147 -2.59 -4.08 18.30
C LEU A 147 -1.92 -2.70 18.33
N ARG A 148 -0.72 -2.62 18.89
CA ARG A 148 0.10 -1.40 18.91
C ARG A 148 0.57 -1.03 17.51
N CYS A 149 1.20 -1.96 16.79
CA CYS A 149 1.75 -1.69 15.46
C CYS A 149 0.67 -1.39 14.42
N ASN A 150 -0.49 -2.04 14.48
CA ASN A 150 -1.62 -1.71 13.60
C ASN A 150 -2.30 -0.37 13.95
N GLY A 151 -1.89 0.29 15.04
CA GLY A 151 -2.49 1.54 15.50
C GLY A 151 -3.93 1.37 15.98
N VAL A 152 -4.32 0.17 16.41
CA VAL A 152 -5.70 -0.11 16.86
C VAL A 152 -5.99 0.65 18.14
N LEU A 153 -5.02 0.72 19.06
CA LEU A 153 -5.17 1.44 20.32
C LEU A 153 -5.32 2.95 20.08
N GLU A 154 -4.49 3.51 19.20
CA GLU A 154 -4.57 4.91 18.78
C GLU A 154 -5.87 5.20 18.02
N GLY A 155 -6.30 4.27 17.16
CA GLY A 155 -7.56 4.35 16.44
C GLY A 155 -8.75 4.43 17.39
N ILE A 156 -8.82 3.54 18.38
CA ILE A 156 -9.86 3.58 19.42
C ILE A 156 -9.83 4.92 20.18
N ARG A 157 -8.64 5.41 20.55
CA ARG A 157 -8.49 6.69 21.24
C ARG A 157 -9.02 7.85 20.40
N ILE A 158 -8.70 7.89 19.10
CA ILE A 158 -9.19 8.91 18.17
C ILE A 158 -10.71 8.80 18.01
N CYS A 159 -11.26 7.60 17.83
CA CYS A 159 -12.70 7.39 17.70
C CYS A 159 -13.47 7.83 18.96
N ARG A 160 -12.90 7.61 20.15
CA ARG A 160 -13.50 8.01 21.43
C ARG A 160 -13.43 9.50 21.72
N ALA A 161 -12.33 10.16 21.34
CA ALA A 161 -12.14 11.59 21.56
C ALA A 161 -12.75 12.45 20.44
N GLY A 162 -12.86 11.90 19.23
CA GLY A 162 -13.28 12.60 18.03
C GLY A 162 -14.77 12.53 17.74
N PHE A 163 -15.11 13.08 16.58
CA PHE A 163 -16.44 13.05 15.98
C PHE A 163 -16.33 12.35 14.61
N PRO A 164 -16.39 11.01 14.57
CA PRO A 164 -16.15 10.25 13.35
C PRO A 164 -17.21 10.52 12.28
N ASN A 165 -18.46 10.77 12.70
CA ASN A 165 -19.58 10.95 11.78
C ASN A 165 -19.79 12.45 11.54
N ARG A 166 -19.93 12.84 10.27
CA ARG A 166 -20.11 14.22 9.84
C ARG A 166 -21.21 14.28 8.79
N LEU A 167 -22.20 15.13 9.00
CA LEU A 167 -23.29 15.33 8.04
C LEU A 167 -23.33 16.80 7.62
N ALA A 168 -23.65 17.05 6.34
CA ALA A 168 -23.96 18.41 5.92
C ALA A 168 -25.22 18.90 6.65
N PHE A 169 -25.33 20.19 6.91
CA PHE A 169 -26.47 20.72 7.66
C PHE A 169 -27.82 20.42 6.98
N ALA A 170 -27.88 20.58 5.65
CA ALA A 170 -29.09 20.30 4.88
C ALA A 170 -29.52 18.84 4.98
N GLU A 171 -28.57 17.91 4.86
CA GLU A 171 -28.81 16.47 5.00
C GLU A 171 -29.25 16.10 6.42
N PHE A 172 -28.61 16.71 7.44
CA PHE A 172 -29.00 16.50 8.84
C PHE A 172 -30.45 16.92 9.08
N ARG A 173 -30.83 18.11 8.61
CA ARG A 173 -32.22 18.59 8.73
C ARG A 173 -33.18 17.64 8.04
N GLN A 174 -32.95 17.34 6.76
CA GLN A 174 -33.82 16.45 5.99
C GLN A 174 -33.98 15.07 6.65
N ARG A 175 -32.90 14.52 7.21
CA ARG A 175 -32.91 13.17 7.82
C ARG A 175 -33.58 13.12 9.19
N TYR A 176 -33.47 14.19 10.01
CA TYR A 176 -33.91 14.18 11.41
C TYR A 176 -35.07 15.12 11.73
N GLU A 177 -35.61 15.86 10.76
CA GLU A 177 -36.79 16.72 10.93
C GLU A 177 -37.99 15.96 11.53
N ILE A 178 -38.16 14.69 11.17
CA ILE A 178 -39.21 13.82 11.72
C ILE A 178 -39.09 13.61 13.25
N LEU A 179 -37.89 13.71 13.82
CA LEU A 179 -37.67 13.52 15.25
C LEU A 179 -37.97 14.78 16.08
N ALA A 180 -38.15 15.93 15.43
CA ALA A 180 -38.46 17.20 16.10
C ALA A 180 -39.49 18.02 15.29
N PRO A 181 -40.73 17.52 15.15
CA PRO A 181 -41.79 18.25 14.47
C PRO A 181 -42.13 19.51 15.27
N GLY A 182 -41.81 20.70 14.74
CA GLY A 182 -42.16 21.99 15.35
C GLY A 182 -40.98 22.90 15.73
N LEU A 183 -39.75 22.60 15.34
CA LEU A 183 -38.63 23.55 15.43
C LEU A 183 -38.82 24.68 14.40
N ASP A 184 -39.40 25.78 14.88
CA ASP A 184 -39.60 27.00 14.09
C ASP A 184 -38.25 27.57 13.63
N SER A 185 -38.14 27.85 12.33
CA SER A 185 -36.89 28.25 11.64
C SER A 185 -36.28 29.58 12.13
N ASN A 186 -36.99 30.31 13.00
CA ASN A 186 -36.57 31.58 13.56
C ASN A 186 -35.68 31.48 14.82
N HIS A 187 -35.46 30.28 15.40
CA HIS A 187 -34.80 30.12 16.70
C HIS A 187 -33.33 29.65 16.66
N TYR A 188 -32.68 29.52 15.50
CA TYR A 188 -31.28 29.12 15.43
C TYR A 188 -30.51 29.81 14.29
N ARG A 189 -29.21 30.09 14.49
CA ARG A 189 -28.26 30.41 13.41
C ARG A 189 -27.20 29.31 13.34
N ILE A 190 -26.95 28.83 12.12
CA ILE A 190 -26.07 27.70 11.81
C ILE A 190 -24.66 28.21 11.51
N GLY A 191 -23.63 27.47 11.91
CA GLY A 191 -22.27 27.64 11.42
C GLY A 191 -22.11 27.28 9.92
N THR A 192 -20.88 27.29 9.40
CA THR A 192 -20.64 27.47 7.95
C THR A 192 -20.84 26.25 7.02
N SER A 193 -21.05 24.99 7.47
CA SER A 193 -21.47 23.89 6.53
C SER A 193 -21.87 22.52 7.10
N LYS A 194 -21.35 22.07 8.27
CA LYS A 194 -21.48 20.66 8.73
C LYS A 194 -21.78 20.50 10.22
N VAL A 195 -22.43 19.40 10.58
CA VAL A 195 -22.70 18.94 11.96
C VAL A 195 -21.85 17.70 12.26
N PHE A 196 -21.28 17.62 13.47
CA PHE A 196 -20.34 16.59 13.89
C PHE A 196 -20.93 15.77 15.05
N PHE A 197 -20.87 14.44 14.97
CA PHE A 197 -21.44 13.53 15.97
C PHE A 197 -20.38 12.63 16.58
N ARG A 198 -20.53 12.36 17.89
CA ARG A 198 -19.71 11.34 18.56
C ARG A 198 -20.08 9.96 18.05
N ALA A 199 -19.13 9.02 18.14
CA ALA A 199 -19.37 7.62 17.84
C ALA A 199 -20.60 7.10 18.61
N GLY A 200 -21.53 6.45 17.91
CA GLY A 200 -22.75 5.85 18.50
C GLY A 200 -23.96 6.76 18.64
N VAL A 201 -23.86 8.07 18.38
CA VAL A 201 -25.01 9.01 18.41
C VAL A 201 -25.87 8.89 17.15
N VAL A 202 -25.23 8.68 16.01
CA VAL A 202 -25.88 8.45 14.71
C VAL A 202 -25.43 7.09 14.22
N ARG A 203 -26.36 6.15 13.99
CA ARG A 203 -26.07 4.96 13.19
C ARG A 203 -26.20 5.32 11.72
N GLU A 204 -25.10 5.22 10.99
CA GLU A 204 -25.17 5.08 9.54
C GLU A 204 -25.77 3.69 9.26
N THR A 205 -26.93 3.68 8.60
CA THR A 205 -27.56 2.50 7.98
C THR A 205 -26.94 2.25 6.64
#